data_AF-A0A1A8R3J1-F1
#
_entry.id   AF-A0A1A8R3J1-F1
#
_cell.length_a   1.000
_cell.length_b   1.000
_cell.length_c   1.000
_cell.angle_alpha   90.00
_cell.angle_beta   90.00
_cell.angle_gamma   90.00
#
_symmetry.space_group_name_H-M   'P 1'
#
loop_
_entity.id
_entity.type
_entity.pdbx_description
1 polymer ?
#
loop_
_entity_poly.entity_id
_entity_poly.type
_entity_poly.pdbx_seq_one_letter_code
_entity_poly.pdbx_strand_id
1 'polypeptide(L)'
;SSTNLFEKRQKDSFLNSYVVASSVGNFSIKDLRDPVKIEISHLTKQVSSGRKCVFWDFSLNGGNGSWNERGCRVAEGTSSKTVCLCDHLTHFGILMDVSQASSRIDSEKKKVL
;
A
#
# COMPACT_ATOMS: atom_id res chain seq x y z
N SER A 1 -16.79 -13.70 -14.30
CA SER A 1 -15.38 -13.97 -13.96
C SER A 1 -14.74 -12.68 -13.47
N SER A 2 -14.48 -12.53 -12.17
CA SER A 2 -13.74 -11.40 -11.62
C SER A 2 -12.33 -11.86 -11.29
N THR A 3 -11.40 -11.71 -12.23
CA THR A 3 -9.99 -12.03 -12.04
C THR A 3 -9.33 -10.94 -11.20
N ASN A 4 -9.33 -11.11 -9.87
CA ASN A 4 -8.54 -10.25 -8.99
C ASN A 4 -7.06 -10.69 -9.08
N LEU A 5 -6.24 -9.93 -9.78
CA LEU A 5 -4.81 -10.22 -9.98
C LEU A 5 -3.96 -9.97 -8.72
N PHE A 6 -4.43 -9.10 -7.83
CA PHE A 6 -3.70 -8.71 -6.62
C PHE A 6 -4.58 -8.91 -5.37
N GLU A 7 -3.93 -9.24 -4.24
CA GLU A 7 -4.58 -9.43 -2.95
C GLU A 7 -5.25 -8.13 -2.48
N LYS A 8 -6.55 -8.18 -2.14
CA LYS A 8 -7.31 -7.00 -1.70
C LYS A 8 -7.25 -6.73 -0.20
N ARG A 9 -7.00 -7.76 0.62
CA ARG A 9 -6.85 -7.65 2.06
C ARG A 9 -5.63 -8.43 2.50
N GLN A 10 -4.80 -7.82 3.32
CA GLN A 10 -3.62 -8.43 3.90
C GLN A 10 -3.61 -8.12 5.41
N LYS A 11 -3.79 -9.15 6.25
CA LYS A 11 -3.96 -9.02 7.71
C LYS A 11 -5.03 -7.96 8.05
N ASP A 12 -4.72 -6.99 8.91
CA ASP A 12 -5.59 -5.89 9.31
C ASP A 12 -5.60 -4.72 8.32
N SER A 13 -5.14 -4.92 7.08
CA SER A 13 -5.10 -3.87 6.05
C SER A 13 -5.82 -4.28 4.76
N PHE A 14 -6.25 -3.29 3.99
CA PHE A 14 -6.89 -3.48 2.68
C PHE A 14 -6.29 -2.56 1.62
N LEU A 15 -6.31 -3.01 0.37
CA LEU A 15 -5.88 -2.22 -0.78
C LEU A 15 -6.91 -1.14 -1.07
N ASN A 16 -6.51 0.13 -0.91
CA ASN A 16 -7.36 1.29 -1.13
C ASN A 16 -6.89 2.11 -2.35
N SER A 17 -6.34 1.44 -3.37
CA SER A 17 -5.91 2.08 -4.61
C SER A 17 -6.07 1.15 -5.81
N TYR A 18 -5.98 1.72 -7.01
CA TYR A 18 -5.56 0.95 -8.18
C TYR A 18 -4.07 0.57 -8.06
N VAL A 19 -3.63 -0.38 -8.89
CA VAL A 19 -2.23 -0.81 -8.96
C VAL A 19 -1.53 -0.08 -10.09
N VAL A 20 -0.41 0.58 -9.79
CA VAL A 20 0.41 1.29 -10.78
C VAL A 20 1.67 0.50 -11.01
N ALA A 21 2.00 0.19 -12.27
CA ALA A 21 3.19 -0.56 -12.62
C ALA A 21 4.19 0.30 -13.40
N SER A 22 5.47 0.05 -13.19
CA SER A 22 6.57 0.67 -13.94
C SER A 22 7.71 -0.32 -14.13
N SER A 23 8.33 -0.31 -15.31
CA SER A 23 9.50 -1.11 -15.66
C SER A 23 10.30 -0.45 -16.78
N VAL A 24 11.57 -0.86 -16.94
CA VAL A 24 12.44 -0.43 -18.04
C VAL A 24 12.92 -1.67 -18.78
N GLY A 25 12.30 -1.93 -19.94
CA GLY A 25 12.59 -3.13 -20.73
C GLY A 25 12.37 -4.42 -19.92
N ASN A 26 13.31 -5.35 -20.04
CA ASN A 26 13.33 -6.62 -19.31
C ASN A 26 14.23 -6.60 -18.05
N PHE A 27 14.60 -5.41 -17.56
CA PHE A 27 15.48 -5.27 -16.41
C PHE A 27 14.71 -5.15 -15.10
N SER A 28 15.25 -5.77 -14.04
CA SER A 28 14.80 -5.54 -12.66
C SER A 28 15.63 -4.40 -12.08
N ILE A 29 15.00 -3.23 -11.91
CA ILE A 29 15.63 -2.04 -11.34
C ILE A 29 15.39 -2.03 -9.83
N LYS A 30 16.45 -1.99 -9.03
CA LYS A 30 16.45 -2.01 -7.56
C LYS A 30 17.58 -1.13 -7.01
N ASP A 31 17.52 -0.83 -5.71
CA ASP A 31 18.54 -0.11 -4.95
C ASP A 31 18.89 1.28 -5.55
N LEU A 32 17.88 1.96 -6.10
CA LEU A 32 18.03 3.32 -6.62
C LEU A 32 18.46 4.27 -5.50
N ARG A 33 19.53 5.02 -5.73
CA ARG A 33 20.00 6.07 -4.80
C ARG A 33 18.96 7.18 -4.65
N ASP A 34 18.39 7.61 -5.77
CA ASP A 34 17.29 8.55 -5.83
C ASP A 34 15.99 7.77 -6.08
N PRO A 35 15.10 7.66 -5.08
CA PRO A 35 13.89 6.87 -5.20
C PRO A 35 12.89 7.49 -6.17
N VAL A 36 12.09 6.65 -6.82
CA VAL A 36 11.00 7.12 -7.67
C VAL A 36 9.85 7.66 -6.84
N LYS A 37 9.30 8.81 -7.26
CA LYS A 37 8.13 9.43 -6.65
C LYS A 37 6.87 8.97 -7.35
N ILE A 38 6.00 8.28 -6.61
CA ILE A 38 4.77 7.68 -7.14
C ILE A 38 3.57 8.29 -6.42
N GLU A 39 2.72 9.03 -7.13
CA GLU A 39 1.47 9.57 -6.57
C GLU A 39 0.30 8.67 -6.96
N ILE A 40 -0.44 8.16 -5.96
CA ILE A 40 -1.57 7.25 -6.15
C ILE A 40 -2.81 7.79 -5.44
N SER A 41 -3.92 7.91 -6.18
CA SER A 41 -5.22 8.29 -5.65
C SER A 41 -5.89 7.14 -4.89
N HIS A 42 -6.58 7.47 -3.80
CA HIS A 42 -7.34 6.53 -3.00
C HIS A 42 -8.69 6.20 -3.67
N LEU A 43 -9.12 4.94 -3.58
CA LEU A 43 -10.47 4.55 -4.01
C LEU A 43 -11.54 5.11 -3.06
N THR A 44 -11.25 5.16 -1.76
CA THR A 44 -12.11 5.75 -0.74
C THR A 44 -11.31 6.76 0.10
N LYS A 45 -11.89 7.94 0.35
CA LYS A 45 -11.26 8.95 1.20
C LYS A 45 -11.08 8.39 2.61
N GLN A 46 -9.88 8.51 3.17
CA GLN A 46 -9.52 7.98 4.48
C GLN A 46 -8.65 8.99 5.21
N VAL A 47 -9.03 9.32 6.45
CA VAL A 47 -8.31 10.30 7.29
C VAL A 47 -7.20 9.63 8.11
N SER A 48 -7.18 8.29 8.18
CA SER A 48 -6.27 7.54 9.04
C SER A 48 -4.79 7.73 8.66
N SER A 49 -3.92 7.61 9.66
CA SER A 49 -2.45 7.66 9.49
C SER A 49 -1.85 6.31 9.07
N GLY A 50 -2.59 5.21 9.15
CA GLY A 50 -2.13 3.84 8.86
C GLY A 50 -2.10 3.50 7.37
N ARG A 51 -1.53 4.37 6.53
CA ARG A 51 -1.36 4.15 5.08
C ARG A 51 0.06 3.66 4.79
N LYS A 52 0.17 2.63 3.94
CA LYS A 52 1.41 1.93 3.64
C LYS A 52 1.64 1.89 2.14
N CYS A 53 2.81 2.35 1.72
CA CYS A 53 3.30 2.20 0.36
C CYS A 53 3.85 0.79 0.19
N VAL A 54 3.25 0.01 -0.69
CA VAL A 54 3.63 -1.39 -0.90
C VAL A 54 3.89 -1.66 -2.37
N PHE A 55 4.66 -2.72 -2.61
CA PHE A 55 4.90 -3.27 -3.92
C PHE A 55 4.52 -4.74 -3.96
N TRP A 56 4.16 -5.26 -5.14
CA TRP A 56 3.87 -6.67 -5.31
C TRP A 56 5.17 -7.46 -5.47
N ASP A 57 5.49 -8.28 -4.47
CA ASP A 57 6.67 -9.13 -4.45
C ASP A 57 6.28 -10.54 -4.91
N PHE A 58 6.58 -10.86 -6.17
CA PHE A 58 6.29 -12.16 -6.77
C PHE A 58 7.04 -13.33 -6.11
N SER A 59 8.10 -13.08 -5.33
CA SER A 59 8.86 -14.16 -4.68
C SER A 59 8.19 -14.70 -3.43
N LEU A 60 7.21 -13.97 -2.86
CA LEU A 60 6.51 -14.37 -1.65
C LEU A 60 5.48 -15.47 -1.93
N ASN A 61 5.07 -16.16 -0.86
CA ASN A 61 4.03 -17.20 -0.90
C ASN A 61 4.29 -18.29 -1.95
N GLY A 62 5.55 -18.72 -2.12
CA GLY A 62 5.91 -19.78 -3.06
C GLY A 62 5.74 -19.39 -4.54
N GLY A 63 5.81 -18.10 -4.86
CA GLY A 63 5.66 -17.60 -6.23
C GLY A 63 4.28 -17.00 -6.54
N ASN A 64 3.31 -17.15 -5.63
CA ASN A 64 1.97 -16.56 -5.78
C ASN A 64 1.95 -15.05 -5.50
N GLY A 65 3.00 -14.52 -4.86
CA GLY A 65 3.18 -13.12 -4.55
C GLY A 65 2.41 -12.64 -3.31
N SER A 66 2.83 -11.49 -2.80
CA SER A 66 2.12 -10.72 -1.78
C SER A 66 2.60 -9.28 -1.76
N TRP A 67 1.86 -8.41 -1.07
CA TRP A 67 2.30 -7.03 -0.82
C TRP A 67 3.48 -6.99 0.16
N ASN A 68 4.48 -6.17 -0.16
CA ASN A 68 5.67 -5.96 0.63
C ASN A 68 5.97 -4.45 0.73
N GLU A 69 6.41 -3.99 1.90
CA GLU A 69 6.72 -2.57 2.16
C GLU A 69 8.20 -2.24 1.92
N ARG A 70 9.06 -3.25 1.74
CA ARG A 70 10.51 -3.06 1.64
C ARG A 70 10.89 -2.13 0.48
N GLY A 71 11.79 -1.19 0.75
CA GLY A 71 12.27 -0.24 -0.26
C GLY A 71 11.27 0.86 -0.62
N CYS A 72 10.07 0.86 -0.02
CA CYS A 72 9.04 1.87 -0.21
C CYS A 72 8.72 2.58 1.10
N ARG A 73 8.46 3.89 1.02
CA ARG A 73 8.00 4.69 2.17
C ARG A 73 7.00 5.76 1.74
N VAL A 74 6.12 6.16 2.65
CA VAL A 74 5.24 7.30 2.45
C VAL A 74 6.07 8.58 2.56
N ALA A 75 5.99 9.43 1.53
CA ALA A 75 6.54 10.79 1.57
C ALA A 75 5.50 11.77 2.09
N GLU A 76 4.31 11.77 1.47
CA GLU A 76 3.22 12.69 1.76
C GLU A 76 1.88 11.97 1.59
N GLY A 77 0.84 12.44 2.27
CA GLY A 77 -0.48 11.86 2.13
C GLY A 77 -1.58 12.85 2.51
N THR A 78 -2.64 12.87 1.71
CA THR A 78 -3.89 13.56 2.02
C THR A 78 -5.00 12.53 2.25
N SER A 79 -6.23 13.00 2.49
CA SER A 79 -7.36 12.08 2.60
C SER A 79 -7.66 11.32 1.30
N SER A 80 -7.23 11.84 0.14
CA SER A 80 -7.57 11.32 -1.19
C SER A 80 -6.40 10.79 -2.01
N LYS A 81 -5.15 11.05 -1.59
CA LYS A 81 -3.97 10.56 -2.31
C LYS A 81 -2.80 10.29 -1.37
N THR A 82 -1.89 9.42 -1.81
CA THR A 82 -0.62 9.14 -1.14
C THR A 82 0.51 9.24 -2.15
N VAL A 83 1.62 9.85 -1.72
CA VAL A 83 2.87 9.92 -2.45
C VAL A 83 3.86 8.95 -1.80
N CYS A 84 4.35 8.01 -2.59
CA CYS A 84 5.33 7.01 -2.20
C CYS A 84 6.70 7.34 -2.79
N LEU A 85 7.75 7.01 -2.04
CA LEU A 85 9.11 6.96 -2.53
C LEU A 85 9.58 5.51 -2.48
N CYS A 86 9.91 4.95 -3.63
CA CYS A 86 10.37 3.56 -3.75
C CYS A 86 11.74 3.48 -4.47
N ASP A 87 12.61 2.58 -4.02
CA ASP A 87 13.97 2.40 -4.56
C ASP A 87 14.06 1.38 -5.72
N HIS A 88 12.92 0.93 -6.24
CA HIS A 88 12.84 -0.09 -7.28
C HIS A 88 11.62 0.18 -8.19
N LEU A 89 11.54 -0.55 -9.30
CA LEU A 89 10.42 -0.49 -10.26
C LEU A 89 9.69 -1.84 -10.32
N THR A 90 8.37 -1.82 -10.09
CA THR A 90 7.49 -3.01 -10.12
C THR A 90 6.02 -2.55 -10.17
N HIS A 91 5.12 -3.22 -9.45
CA HIS A 91 3.70 -2.94 -9.28
C HIS A 91 3.46 -2.42 -7.86
N PHE A 92 2.87 -1.23 -7.75
CA PHE A 92 2.71 -0.51 -6.50
C PHE A 92 1.24 -0.30 -6.13
N GLY A 93 0.98 -0.21 -4.83
CA GLY A 93 -0.35 0.07 -4.29
C GLY A 93 -0.29 0.70 -2.90
N ILE A 94 -1.46 1.12 -2.42
CA ILE A 94 -1.63 1.68 -1.07
C ILE A 94 -2.49 0.73 -0.22
N LEU A 95 -1.86 0.13 0.79
CA LEU A 95 -2.61 -0.55 1.85
C LEU A 95 -3.02 0.44 2.93
N MET A 96 -4.21 0.26 3.49
CA MET A 96 -4.72 1.03 4.62
C MET A 96 -5.16 0.11 5.75
N ASP A 97 -4.75 0.45 6.96
CA ASP A 97 -5.09 -0.28 8.18
C ASP A 97 -6.55 -0.05 8.61
N VAL A 98 -7.21 -1.13 9.03
CA VAL A 98 -8.58 -1.18 9.55
C VAL A 98 -8.62 -0.81 11.04
N SER A 99 -7.50 -0.93 11.76
CA SER A 99 -7.40 -0.87 13.23
C SER A 99 -7.72 0.50 13.85
N GLN A 100 -7.63 1.60 13.12
CA GLN A 100 -7.96 2.91 13.71
C GLN A 100 -9.47 3.20 13.78
N ALA A 101 -10.29 2.53 12.96
CA ALA A 101 -11.74 2.63 13.10
C ALA A 101 -12.20 1.93 14.40
N SER A 102 -11.60 0.78 14.74
CA SER A 102 -11.88 0.07 15.99
C SER A 102 -11.29 0.76 17.22
N SER A 103 -10.12 1.40 17.11
CA SER A 103 -9.53 2.16 18.23
C SER A 103 -10.38 3.36 18.68
N ARG A 104 -11.10 4.01 17.75
CA ARG A 104 -12.08 5.06 18.09
C ARG A 104 -13.28 4.47 18.84
N ILE A 105 -13.81 3.34 18.36
CA ILE A 105 -14.94 2.64 18.99
C ILE A 105 -14.55 2.08 20.36
N ASP A 106 -13.32 1.58 20.53
CA ASP A 106 -12.80 1.10 21.82
C ASP A 106 -12.58 2.25 22.81
N SER A 107 -12.04 3.38 22.34
CA SER A 107 -11.86 4.59 23.16
C SER A 107 -13.19 5.23 23.59
N GLU A 108 -14.24 5.12 22.79
CA GLU A 108 -15.60 5.56 23.14
C GLU A 108 -16.27 4.60 24.11
N LYS A 109 -16.11 3.28 23.94
CA LYS A 109 -16.62 2.28 24.89
C LYS A 109 -15.95 2.38 26.26
N LYS A 110 -14.67 2.76 26.33
CA LYS A 110 -13.93 2.95 27.58
C LYS A 110 -14.26 4.26 28.32
N LYS A 111 -14.95 5.20 27.67
CA LYS A 111 -15.49 6.42 28.31
C LYS A 111 -16.88 6.24 28.93
N VAL A 112 -17.56 5.15 28.62
CA VAL A 112 -18.93 4.84 29.10
C VAL A 112 -18.91 3.86 30.29
N LEU A 113 -17.73 3.39 30.69
CA LEU A 113 -17.47 2.62 31.93
C LEU A 113 -16.80 3.51 32.98
#